data_AF-A0A7V5E8H9-F1
#
_entry.id   AF-A0A7V5E8H9-F1
#
_cell.length_a   1.000
_cell.length_b   1.000
_cell.length_c   1.000
_cell.angle_alpha   90.00
_cell.angle_beta   90.00
_cell.angle_gamma   90.00
#
_symmetry.space_group_name_H-M   'P 1'
#
loop_
_entity.id
_entity.type
_entity.pdbx_description
1 polymer ?
#
loop_
_entity_poly.entity_id
_entity_poly.type
_entity_poly.pdbx_seq_one_letter_code
_entity_poly.pdbx_strand_id
1 'polypeptide(L)'
;PIFTRGRFMVTGKDRVEVDGINVPVAISDVQVRPGDIVVADDTGVVIVPADRAEEVWQVAKEIDEVEQYILTLLEQGMTMKEAREKTGYHKLQSKR
;
A
#
# COMPACT_ATOMS: atom_id res chain seq x y z
N PRO A 1 15.77 4.51 1.99
CA PRO A 1 15.21 4.24 0.63
C PRO A 1 14.65 5.53 0.06
N ILE A 2 14.72 5.75 -1.26
CA ILE A 2 14.18 6.95 -1.91
C ILE A 2 13.18 6.51 -2.98
N PHE A 3 11.93 6.96 -2.84
CA PHE A 3 10.86 6.77 -3.82
C PHE A 3 10.58 8.09 -4.53
N THR A 4 10.75 8.13 -5.84
CA THR A 4 10.55 9.35 -6.63
C THR A 4 9.83 9.02 -7.94
N ARG A 5 9.13 10.03 -8.50
CA ARG A 5 8.59 9.94 -9.87
C ARG A 5 9.67 9.86 -10.94
N GLY A 6 10.88 10.31 -10.63
CA GLY A 6 11.99 10.34 -11.56
C GLY A 6 13.26 10.93 -10.95
N ARG A 7 14.29 11.04 -11.78
CA ARG A 7 15.60 11.59 -11.41
C ARG A 7 15.96 12.69 -12.37
N PHE A 8 16.46 13.80 -11.83
CA PHE A 8 16.87 14.95 -12.62
C PHE A 8 18.08 15.61 -11.95
N MET A 9 19.03 16.09 -12.76
CA MET A 9 20.33 16.58 -12.28
C MET A 9 20.35 18.08 -11.95
N VAL A 10 19.28 18.79 -12.30
CA VAL A 10 19.18 20.24 -12.12
C VAL A 10 18.71 20.55 -10.69
N THR A 11 19.39 21.47 -10.00
CA THR A 11 19.10 21.85 -8.60
C THR A 11 17.70 22.46 -8.40
N GLY A 12 17.18 22.45 -7.18
CA GLY A 12 15.95 23.18 -6.82
C GLY A 12 16.15 24.70 -6.61
N LYS A 13 17.39 25.18 -6.49
CA LYS A 13 17.70 26.59 -6.21
C LYS A 13 17.03 27.53 -7.23
N ASP A 14 16.40 28.59 -6.72
CA ASP A 14 15.67 29.61 -7.47
C ASP A 14 14.48 29.06 -8.30
N ARG A 15 14.06 27.82 -8.05
CA ARG A 15 12.90 27.16 -8.70
C ARG A 15 11.83 26.72 -7.71
N VAL A 16 12.23 26.30 -6.51
CA VAL A 16 11.34 25.85 -5.45
C VAL A 16 11.85 26.32 -4.10
N GLU A 17 10.94 26.48 -3.15
CA GLU A 17 11.23 26.78 -1.75
C GLU A 17 10.36 25.92 -0.83
N VAL A 18 10.70 25.88 0.47
CA VAL A 18 9.90 25.16 1.46
C VAL A 18 8.73 26.05 1.86
N ASP A 19 7.52 25.65 1.48
CA ASP A 19 6.29 26.34 1.85
C ASP A 19 5.86 26.04 3.31
N GLY A 20 6.04 24.80 3.77
CA GLY A 20 5.66 24.39 5.12
C GLY A 20 6.27 23.07 5.58
N ILE A 21 6.23 22.82 6.89
CA ILE A 21 6.69 21.59 7.54
C ILE A 21 5.57 21.07 8.44
N ASN A 22 5.34 19.75 8.44
CA ASN A 22 4.26 19.11 9.17
C ASN A 22 2.89 19.73 8.88
N VAL A 23 2.64 20.00 7.60
CA VAL A 23 1.32 20.39 7.08
C VAL A 23 0.78 19.30 6.15
N PRO A 24 -0.54 19.16 6.00
CA PRO A 24 -1.11 18.26 5.01
C PRO A 24 -0.64 18.61 3.60
N VAL A 25 -0.28 17.60 2.81
CA VAL A 25 0.11 17.74 1.40
C VAL A 25 -0.73 16.82 0.52
N ALA A 26 -0.84 17.16 -0.76
CA ALA A 26 -1.47 16.30 -1.77
C ALA A 26 -0.41 15.84 -2.79
N ILE A 27 -0.27 14.53 -2.97
CA ILE A 27 0.67 13.93 -3.91
C ILE A 27 -0.10 12.92 -4.75
N SER A 28 -0.12 13.10 -6.08
CA SER A 28 -0.85 12.20 -7.00
C SER A 28 -2.31 11.98 -6.59
N ASP A 29 -3.02 13.06 -6.25
CA ASP A 29 -4.41 13.07 -5.78
C ASP A 29 -4.66 12.36 -4.42
N VAL A 30 -3.60 11.97 -3.71
CA VAL A 30 -3.67 11.39 -2.37
C VAL A 30 -3.29 12.45 -1.34
N GLN A 31 -4.14 12.65 -0.33
CA GLN A 31 -3.83 13.49 0.82
C GLN A 31 -2.95 12.72 1.81
N VAL A 32 -1.87 13.37 2.26
CA VAL A 32 -0.97 12.89 3.30
C VAL A 32 -0.96 13.89 4.43
N ARG A 33 -1.32 13.46 5.64
CA ARG A 33 -1.31 14.29 6.84
C ARG A 33 -0.11 13.93 7.72
N PRO A 34 0.39 14.89 8.52
CA PRO A 34 1.39 14.58 9.54
C PRO A 34 0.90 13.45 10.45
N GLY A 35 1.71 12.41 10.61
CA GLY A 35 1.40 11.24 11.44
C GLY A 35 0.75 10.08 10.70
N ASP A 36 0.30 10.25 9.44
CA ASP A 36 -0.12 9.13 8.60
C ASP A 36 1.07 8.17 8.35
N ILE A 37 0.77 6.88 8.19
CA ILE A 37 1.79 5.83 8.01
C ILE A 37 2.11 5.72 6.52
N VAL A 38 3.39 5.75 6.18
CA VAL A 38 3.89 5.59 4.80
C VAL A 38 4.52 4.20 4.67
N VAL A 39 3.96 3.37 3.79
CA VAL A 39 4.50 2.06 3.45
C VAL A 39 4.98 2.10 2.01
N ALA A 40 6.17 1.58 1.75
CA ALA A 40 6.76 1.62 0.42
C ALA A 40 7.63 0.39 0.13
N ASP A 41 7.44 -0.19 -1.06
CA ASP A 41 8.15 -1.36 -1.57
C ASP A 41 8.45 -1.23 -3.08
N ASP A 42 8.86 -2.31 -3.72
CA ASP A 42 9.16 -2.34 -5.16
C ASP A 42 7.94 -2.13 -6.07
N THR A 43 6.71 -2.28 -5.55
CA THR A 43 5.47 -2.02 -6.28
C THR A 43 5.06 -0.56 -6.21
N GLY A 44 5.35 0.14 -5.11
CA GLY A 44 5.04 1.56 -4.97
C GLY A 44 4.97 2.05 -3.53
N VAL A 45 4.14 3.10 -3.33
CA VAL A 45 3.95 3.76 -2.03
C VAL A 45 2.46 3.81 -1.71
N VAL A 46 2.11 3.45 -0.49
CA VAL A 46 0.75 3.52 0.06
C VAL A 46 0.76 4.39 1.32
N ILE A 47 -0.28 5.22 1.45
CA ILE A 47 -0.50 6.08 2.61
C ILE A 47 -1.66 5.50 3.41
N VAL A 48 -1.42 5.19 4.68
CA VAL A 48 -2.44 4.69 5.60
C VAL A 48 -2.80 5.81 6.58
N PRO A 49 -4.05 6.29 6.57
CA PRO A 49 -4.54 7.27 7.52
C PRO A 49 -4.32 6.81 8.97
N ALA A 50 -3.72 7.64 9.81
CA ALA A 50 -3.40 7.27 11.20
C ALA A 50 -4.65 6.87 12.02
N ASP A 51 -5.76 7.56 11.77
CA ASP A 51 -7.08 7.32 12.39
C ASP A 51 -7.73 6.01 11.95
N ARG A 52 -7.25 5.38 10.88
CA ARG A 52 -7.74 4.10 10.36
C ARG A 52 -6.69 2.99 10.35
N ALA A 53 -5.52 3.23 10.95
CA ALA A 53 -4.40 2.31 10.90
C ALA A 53 -4.77 0.90 11.43
N GLU A 54 -5.53 0.82 12.52
CA GLU A 54 -5.95 -0.46 13.11
C GLU A 54 -6.91 -1.24 12.19
N GLU A 55 -7.89 -0.55 11.59
CA GLU A 55 -8.82 -1.15 10.62
C GLU A 55 -8.07 -1.71 9.41
N VAL A 56 -7.15 -0.91 8.86
CA VAL A 56 -6.34 -1.31 7.71
C VAL A 56 -5.42 -2.48 8.05
N TRP A 57 -4.82 -2.48 9.25
CA TRP A 57 -3.99 -3.59 9.73
C TRP A 57 -4.76 -4.90 9.81
N GLN A 58 -5.95 -4.89 10.41
CA GLN A 58 -6.78 -6.09 10.55
C GLN A 58 -7.15 -6.69 9.19
N VAL A 59 -7.56 -5.84 8.24
CA VAL A 59 -7.90 -6.26 6.88
C VAL A 59 -6.67 -6.79 6.14
N ALA A 60 -5.54 -6.11 6.22
CA ALA A 60 -4.30 -6.53 5.56
C ALA A 60 -3.81 -7.89 6.10
N LYS A 61 -3.91 -8.09 7.42
CA LYS A 61 -3.54 -9.35 8.08
C LYS A 61 -4.45 -10.51 7.63
N GLU A 62 -5.76 -10.30 7.57
CA GLU A 62 -6.72 -11.31 7.08
C GLU A 62 -6.41 -11.72 5.64
N ILE A 63 -6.06 -10.75 4.78
CA ILE A 63 -5.68 -11.02 3.38
C ILE A 63 -4.40 -11.84 3.32
N ASP A 64 -3.35 -11.44 4.05
CA ASP A 64 -2.07 -12.17 4.06
C ASP A 64 -2.23 -13.61 4.54
N GLU A 65 -2.98 -13.84 5.63
CA GLU A 65 -3.26 -15.20 6.13
C GLU A 65 -3.92 -16.10 5.08
N VAL A 66 -4.87 -15.54 4.31
CA VAL A 66 -5.52 -16.28 3.22
C VAL A 66 -4.56 -16.51 2.05
N GLU A 67 -3.72 -15.53 1.71
CA GLU A 67 -2.73 -15.66 0.63
C GLU A 67 -1.67 -16.71 0.97
N GLN A 68 -1.18 -16.75 2.20
CA GLN A 68 -0.29 -17.81 2.67
C GLN A 68 -0.97 -19.19 2.56
N TYR A 69 -2.25 -19.29 2.93
CA TYR A 69 -2.99 -20.55 2.77
C TYR A 69 -3.15 -20.95 1.29
N ILE A 70 -3.40 -19.99 0.39
CA ILE A 70 -3.43 -20.26 -1.05
C ILE A 70 -2.09 -20.84 -1.50
N LEU A 71 -0.95 -20.27 -1.09
CA LEU A 71 0.37 -20.80 -1.44
C LEU A 71 0.53 -22.28 -1.02
N THR A 72 0.09 -22.65 0.19
CA THR A 72 0.15 -24.06 0.63
C THR A 72 -0.68 -25.01 -0.24
N LEU A 73 -1.82 -24.55 -0.78
CA LEU A 73 -2.65 -25.36 -1.68
C LEU A 73 -1.98 -25.57 -3.03
N LEU A 74 -1.27 -24.56 -3.54
CA LEU A 74 -0.53 -24.65 -4.80
C LEU A 74 0.63 -25.63 -4.68
N GLU A 75 1.34 -25.62 -3.55
CA GLU A 75 2.40 -26.60 -3.25
C GLU A 75 1.88 -28.04 -3.22
N GLN A 76 0.61 -28.22 -2.85
CA GLN A 76 -0.09 -29.52 -2.88
C GLN A 76 -0.59 -29.91 -4.29
N GLY A 77 -0.30 -29.12 -5.32
CA GLY A 77 -0.66 -29.39 -6.71
C GLY A 77 -2.05 -28.89 -7.12
N MET A 78 -2.74 -28.12 -6.26
CA MET A 78 -3.99 -27.46 -6.64
C MET A 78 -3.73 -26.34 -7.65
N THR A 79 -4.65 -26.12 -8.58
CA THR A 79 -4.52 -24.98 -9.51
C THR A 79 -4.87 -23.66 -8.82
N MET A 80 -4.32 -22.54 -9.32
CA MET A 80 -4.65 -21.18 -8.83
C MET A 80 -6.16 -20.89 -8.83
N LYS A 81 -6.88 -21.40 -9.82
CA LYS A 81 -8.32 -21.19 -9.95
C LYS A 81 -9.07 -21.89 -8.81
N GLU A 82 -8.80 -23.16 -8.60
CA GLU A 82 -9.44 -23.97 -7.54
C GLU A 82 -9.11 -23.42 -6.15
N ALA A 83 -7.85 -23.01 -5.92
CA ALA A 83 -7.43 -22.45 -4.64
C ALA A 83 -8.19 -21.15 -4.31
N ARG A 84 -8.32 -20.23 -5.29
CA ARG A 84 -9.07 -18.96 -5.11
C ARG A 84 -10.57 -19.16 -4.95
N GLU A 85 -11.15 -20.14 -5.65
CA GLU A 85 -12.56 -20.52 -5.48
C GLU A 85 -12.80 -21.07 -4.06
N LYS A 86 -11.90 -21.94 -3.58
CA LYS A 86 -11.97 -22.56 -2.25
C LYS A 86 -11.82 -21.55 -1.10
N THR A 87 -10.93 -20.57 -1.24
CA THR A 87 -10.71 -19.54 -0.20
C THR A 87 -11.69 -18.36 -0.28
N GLY A 88 -12.51 -18.28 -1.33
CA GLY A 88 -13.44 -17.18 -1.51
C GLY A 88 -12.74 -15.82 -1.71
N TYR A 89 -11.53 -15.82 -2.28
CA TYR A 89 -10.62 -14.66 -2.34
C TYR A 89 -11.27 -13.38 -2.89
N HIS A 90 -12.19 -13.51 -3.85
CA HIS A 90 -12.95 -12.38 -4.43
C HIS A 90 -13.72 -11.56 -3.40
N LYS A 91 -14.16 -12.17 -2.28
CA LYS A 91 -14.91 -11.45 -1.23
C LYS A 91 -13.99 -10.61 -0.35
N LEU A 92 -12.73 -11.00 -0.18
CA LEU A 92 -11.75 -10.28 0.64
C LEU A 92 -11.41 -8.90 0.08
N GLN A 93 -11.46 -8.76 -1.25
CA GLN A 93 -11.17 -7.50 -1.95
C GLN A 93 -12.41 -6.63 -2.18
N SER A 94 -13.60 -7.12 -1.82
CA SER A 94 -14.83 -6.35 -1.97
C SER A 94 -14.89 -5.24 -0.90
N LYS A 95 -15.42 -4.08 -1.28
CA LYS A 95 -15.70 -3.01 -0.31
C LYS A 95 -16.69 -3.55 0.73
N ARG A 96 -16.30 -3.49 2.00
CA ARG A 96 -17.20 -3.69 3.14
C ARG A 96 -18.18 -2.52 3.26
#